data_AF-A0A380EHV3-F1
#
_entry.id   AF-A0A380EHV3-F1
#
_cell.length_a   1.000
_cell.length_b   1.000
_cell.length_c   1.000
_cell.angle_alpha   90.00
_cell.angle_beta   90.00
_cell.angle_gamma   90.00
#
_symmetry.space_group_name_H-M   'P 1'
#
loop_
_entity.id
_entity.type
_entity.pdbx_description
1 polymer ?
#
loop_
_entity_poly.entity_id
_entity_poly.type
_entity_poly.pdbx_seq_one_letter_code
_entity_poly.pdbx_strand_id
1 'polypeptide(L)'
;MCLFEPRVFSDTQDIADELKNRRATLVNLQRIDKVSAKRIIDFLSGTVYAIGGDIQRVGTDIFLCTPDNVEVAGSITDILKIWNIHSTKELTYGYKCASYNI
;
A
#
# COMPACT_ATOMS: atom_id res chain seq x y z
N MET A 1 -7.69 9.01 -14.39
CA MET A 1 -7.16 8.47 -13.12
C MET A 1 -8.26 8.61 -12.09
N CYS A 2 -8.53 7.55 -11.31
CA CYS A 2 -9.64 7.49 -10.35
C CYS A 2 -9.10 7.29 -8.92
N LEU A 3 -9.83 7.79 -7.91
CA LEU A 3 -9.46 7.64 -6.50
C LEU A 3 -10.47 6.74 -5.79
N PHE A 4 -9.98 5.80 -5.00
CA PHE A 4 -10.78 4.83 -4.26
C PHE A 4 -10.40 4.84 -2.79
N GLU A 5 -11.42 4.87 -1.93
CA GLU A 5 -11.31 4.66 -0.48
C GLU A 5 -12.25 3.50 -0.11
N PRO A 6 -11.88 2.25 -0.46
CA PRO A 6 -12.73 1.10 -0.20
C PRO A 6 -12.98 0.95 1.30
N ARG A 7 -14.14 0.40 1.65
CA ARG A 7 -14.50 0.05 3.04
C ARG A 7 -14.61 -1.46 3.23
N VAL A 8 -14.85 -2.18 2.14
CA VAL A 8 -15.05 -3.64 2.13
C VAL A 8 -14.32 -4.27 0.94
N PHE A 9 -14.04 -5.57 1.02
CA PHE A 9 -13.33 -6.29 -0.03
C PHE A 9 -14.08 -6.31 -1.38
N SER A 10 -15.41 -6.20 -1.39
CA SER A 10 -16.19 -6.18 -2.65
C SER A 10 -15.88 -4.98 -3.53
N ASP A 11 -15.50 -3.83 -2.94
CA ASP A 11 -15.18 -2.59 -3.66
C ASP A 11 -13.97 -2.76 -4.59
N THR A 12 -13.15 -3.79 -4.35
CA THR A 12 -11.96 -4.10 -5.16
C THR A 12 -12.32 -4.48 -6.60
N GLN A 13 -13.55 -4.95 -6.85
CA GLN A 13 -13.99 -5.28 -8.20
C GLN A 13 -14.11 -4.04 -9.08
N ASP A 14 -14.66 -2.95 -8.54
CA ASP A 14 -14.78 -1.67 -9.26
C ASP A 14 -13.38 -1.14 -9.63
N ILE A 15 -12.42 -1.24 -8.72
CA ILE A 15 -11.02 -0.86 -8.97
C ILE A 15 -10.41 -1.68 -10.11
N ALA A 16 -10.67 -2.99 -10.14
CA ALA A 16 -10.20 -3.87 -11.20
C ALA A 16 -10.83 -3.52 -12.57
N ASP A 17 -12.11 -3.17 -12.59
CA ASP A 17 -12.78 -2.75 -13.82
C ASP A 17 -12.23 -1.43 -14.36
N GLU A 18 -11.89 -0.48 -13.50
CA GLU A 18 -11.18 0.75 -13.91
C GLU A 18 -9.82 0.45 -14.55
N LEU A 19 -9.04 -0.45 -13.93
CA LEU A 19 -7.73 -0.86 -14.45
C LEU A 19 -7.85 -1.55 -15.82
N LYS A 20 -8.84 -2.44 -15.98
CA LYS A 20 -9.13 -3.11 -17.27
C LYS A 20 -9.56 -2.12 -18.35
N ASN A 21 -10.22 -1.03 -17.96
CA ASN A 21 -10.55 0.08 -18.85
C ASN A 21 -9.37 1.03 -19.12
N ARG A 22 -8.12 0.61 -18.85
CA ARG A 22 -6.89 1.39 -19.08
C ARG A 22 -6.86 2.71 -18.30
N ARG A 23 -7.48 2.75 -17.11
CA ARG A 23 -7.44 3.90 -16.19
C ARG A 23 -6.63 3.56 -14.94
N ALA A 24 -5.63 4.38 -14.63
CA ALA A 24 -4.88 4.30 -13.37
C ALA A 24 -5.76 4.63 -12.16
N THR A 25 -5.49 3.99 -11.02
CA THR A 25 -6.27 4.14 -9.79
C THR A 25 -5.37 4.36 -8.57
N LEU A 26 -5.73 5.32 -7.72
CA LEU A 26 -5.12 5.52 -6.40
C LEU A 26 -6.05 4.92 -5.34
N VAL A 27 -5.55 4.01 -4.52
CA VAL A 27 -6.31 3.24 -3.54
C VAL A 27 -5.82 3.57 -2.14
N ASN A 28 -6.71 4.10 -1.30
CA ASN A 28 -6.46 4.37 0.11
C ASN A 28 -7.10 3.29 0.99
N LEU A 29 -6.26 2.53 1.70
CA LEU A 29 -6.64 1.43 2.58
C LEU A 29 -6.54 1.79 4.07
N GLN A 30 -6.32 3.06 4.42
CA GLN A 30 -6.13 3.51 5.81
C GLN A 30 -7.30 3.19 6.75
N ARG A 31 -8.52 3.04 6.21
CA ARG A 31 -9.73 2.72 6.97
C ARG A 31 -10.10 1.23 6.96
N ILE A 32 -9.28 0.40 6.33
CA ILE A 32 -9.49 -1.04 6.25
C ILE A 32 -8.59 -1.77 7.26
N ASP A 33 -9.10 -2.83 7.87
CA ASP A 33 -8.33 -3.66 8.76
C ASP A 33 -7.16 -4.35 8.03
N LYS A 34 -6.07 -4.65 8.75
CA LYS A 34 -4.85 -5.20 8.12
C LYS A 34 -5.08 -6.50 7.35
N VAL A 35 -6.04 -7.34 7.78
CA VAL A 35 -6.31 -8.62 7.13
C VAL A 35 -7.01 -8.39 5.79
N SER A 36 -8.05 -7.55 5.78
CA SER A 36 -8.76 -7.17 4.56
C SER A 36 -7.87 -6.36 3.61
N ALA A 37 -7.06 -5.44 4.13
CA ALA A 37 -6.14 -4.64 3.31
C ALA A 37 -5.15 -5.54 2.56
N LYS A 38 -4.58 -6.54 3.24
CA LYS A 38 -3.71 -7.52 2.59
C LYS A 38 -4.43 -8.28 1.48
N ARG A 39 -5.66 -8.74 1.72
CA ARG A 39 -6.46 -9.45 0.69
C ARG A 39 -6.74 -8.57 -0.53
N ILE A 40 -7.04 -7.28 -0.31
CA ILE A 40 -7.25 -6.30 -1.38
C ILE A 40 -5.98 -6.13 -2.21
N ILE A 41 -4.83 -5.96 -1.54
CA ILE A 41 -3.53 -5.84 -2.21
C ILE A 41 -3.24 -7.10 -3.03
N ASP A 42 -3.40 -8.29 -2.44
CA ASP A 42 -3.15 -9.56 -3.15
C ASP A 42 -4.03 -9.70 -4.41
N PHE A 43 -5.31 -9.29 -4.33
CA PHE A 43 -6.23 -9.30 -5.46
C PHE A 43 -5.84 -8.28 -6.54
N LEU A 44 -5.48 -7.05 -6.15
CA LEU A 44 -5.07 -6.01 -7.09
C LEU A 44 -3.73 -6.37 -7.75
N SER A 45 -2.78 -6.92 -7.01
CA SER A 45 -1.52 -7.45 -7.54
C SER A 45 -1.76 -8.52 -8.61
N GLY A 46 -2.69 -9.45 -8.37
CA GLY A 46 -3.09 -10.43 -9.38
C GLY A 46 -3.75 -9.78 -10.62
N THR A 47 -4.56 -8.75 -10.40
CA THR A 47 -5.25 -8.02 -11.47
C THR A 47 -4.27 -7.26 -12.36
N VAL A 48 -3.38 -6.45 -11.78
CA VAL A 48 -2.39 -5.68 -12.54
C VAL A 48 -1.42 -6.61 -13.27
N TYR A 49 -1.01 -7.71 -12.65
CA TYR A 49 -0.17 -8.72 -13.29
C TYR A 49 -0.84 -9.31 -14.53
N ALA A 50 -2.14 -9.63 -14.47
CA ALA A 50 -2.90 -10.19 -15.58
C ALA A 50 -3.07 -9.22 -16.77
N ILE A 51 -3.07 -7.91 -16.53
CA ILE A 51 -3.22 -6.89 -17.58
C ILE A 51 -1.89 -6.25 -18.01
N GLY A 52 -0.75 -6.73 -17.50
CA GLY A 52 0.57 -6.13 -17.77
C GLY A 52 0.76 -4.75 -17.15
N GLY A 53 0.01 -4.43 -16.10
CA GLY A 53 0.13 -3.22 -15.30
C GLY A 53 1.09 -3.39 -14.13
N ASP A 54 1.13 -2.38 -13.26
CA ASP A 54 1.97 -2.33 -12.08
C ASP A 54 1.19 -1.84 -10.84
N ILE A 55 1.68 -2.19 -9.66
CA ILE A 55 1.17 -1.72 -8.37
C ILE A 55 2.32 -1.24 -7.50
N GLN A 56 2.23 0.00 -7.05
CA GLN A 56 3.27 0.66 -6.29
C GLN A 56 2.71 1.25 -4.99
N ARG A 57 3.45 1.07 -3.90
CA ARG A 57 3.12 1.72 -2.63
C ARG A 57 3.63 3.15 -2.65
N VAL A 58 2.72 4.10 -2.50
CA VAL A 58 3.03 5.55 -2.55
C VAL A 58 2.89 6.22 -1.18
N GLY A 59 2.37 5.52 -0.18
CA GLY A 59 2.19 6.03 1.18
C GLY A 59 1.93 4.94 2.21
N THR A 60 1.62 5.33 3.45
CA THR A 60 1.10 4.42 4.47
C THR A 60 -0.32 4.01 4.11
N ASP A 61 -0.47 2.73 3.74
CA ASP A 61 -1.72 2.13 3.28
C ASP A 61 -2.32 2.83 2.04
N ILE A 62 -1.48 3.48 1.22
CA ILE A 62 -1.88 4.08 -0.06
C ILE A 62 -1.10 3.42 -1.20
N PHE A 63 -1.84 2.95 -2.20
CA PHE A 63 -1.33 2.20 -3.35
C PHE A 63 -1.74 2.86 -4.66
N LEU A 64 -0.83 2.95 -5.59
CA LEU A 64 -1.06 3.36 -6.97
C LEU A 64 -1.08 2.09 -7.82
N CYS A 65 -2.17 1.88 -8.57
CA CYS A 65 -2.27 0.81 -9.56
C CYS A 65 -2.35 1.44 -10.95
N THR A 66 -1.52 0.96 -11.88
CA THR A 66 -1.43 1.49 -13.24
C THR A 66 -1.56 0.37 -14.27
N PRO A 67 -2.33 0.56 -15.33
CA PRO A 67 -2.34 -0.34 -16.49
C PRO A 67 -1.08 -0.17 -17.36
N ASP A 68 -0.89 -1.06 -18.32
CA ASP A 68 0.22 -1.09 -19.30
C ASP A 68 0.49 0.23 -20.04
N ASN A 69 -0.55 1.05 -20.23
CA ASN A 69 -0.48 2.32 -20.96
C ASN A 69 -0.07 3.53 -20.12
N VAL A 70 0.19 3.36 -18.82
CA VAL A 70 0.57 4.44 -17.91
C VAL A 70 1.97 4.19 -17.36
N GLU A 71 2.91 5.02 -17.78
CA GLU A 71 4.29 4.98 -17.27
C GLU A 71 4.39 5.81 -15.99
N VAL A 72 4.97 5.21 -14.93
CA VAL A 72 5.22 5.88 -13.65
C VAL A 72 6.73 6.14 -13.53
N ALA A 73 7.10 7.42 -13.47
CA ALA A 73 8.49 7.83 -13.26
C ALA A 73 8.76 8.09 -11.77
N GLY A 74 9.87 7.54 -11.27
CA GLY A 74 10.31 7.69 -9.88
C GLY A 74 9.72 6.64 -8.93
N SER A 75 10.23 6.59 -7.69
CA SER A 75 9.78 5.67 -6.66
C SER A 75 9.71 6.39 -5.31
N ILE A 76 8.57 6.29 -4.61
CA ILE A 76 8.38 6.87 -3.27
C ILE A 76 8.99 5.99 -2.17
N THR A 77 9.55 4.84 -2.55
CA THR A 77 10.07 3.78 -1.66
C THR A 77 11.13 4.26 -0.65
N ASP A 78 11.79 5.39 -0.90
CA ASP A 78 12.86 5.90 -0.03
C ASP A 78 12.40 6.85 1.08
N ILE A 79 11.26 7.53 0.95
CA ILE A 79 10.85 8.54 1.94
C ILE A 79 10.27 7.86 3.21
N LEU A 80 9.54 6.75 3.07
CA LEU A 80 8.93 6.05 4.21
C LEU A 80 9.95 5.31 5.10
N LYS A 81 11.16 5.00 4.59
CA LYS A 81 12.26 4.47 5.42
C LYS A 81 12.79 5.54 6.38
N ILE A 82 12.91 6.78 5.92
CA ILE A 82 13.47 7.88 6.71
C ILE A 82 12.51 8.26 7.86
N TRP A 83 11.20 8.33 7.60
CA TRP A 83 10.22 8.61 8.67
C TRP A 83 10.02 7.46 9.67
N ASN A 84 10.20 6.20 9.26
CA ASN A 84 10.18 5.08 10.22
C ASN A 84 11.39 5.08 11.17
N ILE A 85 12.54 5.59 10.73
CA ILE A 85 13.74 5.66 11.57
C ILE A 85 13.63 6.79 12.61
N HIS A 86 12.93 7.87 12.32
CA HIS A 86 12.73 8.97 13.29
C HIS A 86 11.65 8.66 14.33
N SER A 87 10.58 7.92 13.99
CA SER A 87 9.52 7.61 14.95
C SER A 87 9.84 6.42 15.88
N THR A 88 10.81 5.57 15.53
CA THR A 88 11.19 4.38 16.34
C THR A 88 12.34 4.65 17.32
N LYS A 89 13.03 5.79 17.22
CA LYS A 89 14.16 6.11 18.11
C LYS A 89 13.79 6.74 19.45
N GLU A 90 12.54 7.18 19.66
CA GLU A 90 12.12 7.79 20.93
C GLU A 90 11.61 6.81 22.00
N LEU A 91 11.34 5.53 21.67
CA LEU A 91 10.82 4.56 22.66
C LEU A 91 11.86 3.56 23.20
N THR A 92 13.08 3.54 22.66
CA THR A 92 14.10 2.55 23.05
C THR A 92 15.14 3.09 24.06
N TYR A 93 15.11 4.39 24.38
CA TYR A 93 16.04 5.03 25.33
C TYR A 93 15.41 5.33 26.71
N GLY A 94 14.38 4.58 27.12
CA GLY A 94 13.59 4.88 28.33
C GLY A 94 13.42 3.74 29.35
N TYR A 95 13.77 2.48 29.03
CA TYR A 95 13.62 1.36 29.96
C TYR A 95 14.91 0.54 30.03
N LYS A 96 15.86 1.04 30.82
CA LYS A 96 17.02 0.27 31.27
C LYS A 96 16.68 -0.39 32.62
N CYS A 97 17.12 -1.63 32.77
CA CYS A 97 17.31 -2.40 34.02
C CYS A 97 16.09 -3.12 34.62
N ALA A 98 16.01 -4.43 34.40
CA ALA A 98 15.82 -5.40 35.47
C ALA A 98 16.57 -6.69 35.12
N SER A 99 17.48 -7.06 36.02
CA SER A 99 18.31 -8.25 36.04
C SER A 99 17.53 -9.56 35.85
N TYR A 100 18.11 -10.55 35.17
CA TYR A 100 18.41 -11.90 35.71
C TYR A 100 18.90 -12.82 34.58
N ASN A 101 20.13 -13.35 34.67
CA ASN A 101 20.39 -14.79 34.57
C ASN A 101 21.90 -15.09 34.69
N ILE A 102 22.21 -15.74 35.82
CA ILE A 102 23.31 -16.68 36.13
C ILE A 102 24.75 -16.15 36.01
#